data_AF-A0A6F8T4R5-F1
#
_entry.id   AF-A0A6F8T4R5-F1
#
_cell.length_a   1.000
_cell.length_b   1.000
_cell.length_c   1.000
_cell.angle_alpha   90.00
_cell.angle_beta   90.00
_cell.angle_gamma   90.00
#
_symmetry.space_group_name_H-M   'P 1'
#
loop_
_entity.id
_entity.type
_entity.pdbx_description
1 polymer ?
#
loop_
_entity_poly.entity_id
_entity_poly.type
_entity_poly.pdbx_seq_one_letter_code
_entity_poly.pdbx_strand_id
1 'polypeptide(L)' 'MGRLNDLIMAILSGILLLTVNQYLPLAALINLIFNFFMIIILVVYIMQFLALINPVLPSPKIFK' A
#
# COMPACT_ATOMS: atom_id res chain seq x y z
N MET A 1 5.05 8.13 14.35
CA MET A 1 3.87 8.52 13.55
C MET A 1 2.80 7.47 13.81
N GLY A 2 1.51 7.82 13.78
CA GLY A 2 0.46 6.93 14.32
C GLY A 2 0.45 5.57 13.63
N ARG A 3 0.81 4.50 14.35
CA ARG A 3 0.87 3.12 13.81
C ARG A 3 -0.46 2.71 13.18
N LEU A 4 -1.56 3.20 13.75
CA LEU A 4 -2.90 3.03 13.19
C LEU A 4 -3.01 3.58 11.77
N ASN A 5 -2.37 4.72 11.47
CA ASN A 5 -2.37 5.31 10.13
C ASN A 5 -1.60 4.42 9.14
N ASP A 6 -0.48 3.82 9.55
CA ASP A 6 0.30 2.92 8.69
C ASP A 6 -0.49 1.64 8.37
N LEU A 7 -1.21 1.11 9.37
CA LEU A 7 -2.12 -0.03 9.17
C LEU A 7 -3.27 0.31 8.22
N ILE A 8 -3.89 1.49 8.39
CA ILE A 8 -4.94 1.98 7.49
C ILE A 8 -4.39 2.12 6.08
N MET A 9 -3.18 2.66 5.90
CA MET A 9 -2.54 2.79 4.59
C MET A 9 -2.23 1.44 3.96
N ALA A 10 -1.79 0.43 4.74
CA ALA A 10 -1.62 -0.93 4.25
C ALA A 10 -2.96 -1.50 3.74
N ILE A 11 -4.03 -1.36 4.52
CA ILE A 11 -5.37 -1.84 4.14
C ILE A 11 -5.85 -1.13 2.86
N LEU A 12 -5.74 0.20 2.81
CA LEU A 12 -6.10 0.99 1.63
C LEU A 12 -5.31 0.56 0.41
N SER A 13 -4.00 0.34 0.54
CA SER A 13 -3.14 -0.14 -0.56
C SER A 13 -3.59 -1.51 -1.07
N GLY A 14 -3.97 -2.42 -0.16
CA GLY A 14 -4.51 -3.73 -0.51
C GLY A 14 -5.86 -3.65 -1.23
N ILE A 15 -6.77 -2.80 -0.76
CA ILE A 15 -8.06 -2.54 -1.43
C ILE A 15 -7.82 -1.97 -2.83
N LEU A 16 -6.89 -1.03 -2.97
CA LEU A 16 -6.56 -0.38 -4.24
C LEU A 16 -5.99 -1.40 -5.24
N LEU A 17 -5.09 -2.28 -4.78
CA LEU A 17 -4.55 -3.39 -5.58
C LEU A 17 -5.67 -4.30 -6.10
N LEU A 18 -6.58 -4.74 -5.22
CA LEU A 18 -7.69 -5.62 -5.60
C LEU A 18 -8.66 -4.93 -6.56
N THR A 19 -9.02 -3.68 -6.26
CA THR A 19 -9.95 -2.88 -7.07
C THR A 19 -9.40 -2.66 -8.47
N VAL A 20 -8.13 -2.30 -8.60
CA VAL A 20 -7.51 -2.08 -9.92
C VAL A 20 -7.47 -3.38 -10.72
N ASN A 21 -7.11 -4.51 -10.11
CA ASN A 21 -7.12 -5.80 -10.81
C ASN A 21 -8.53 -6.24 -11.24
N GLN A 22 -9.57 -5.90 -10.46
CA GLN A 22 -10.93 -6.35 -10.75
C GLN A 22 -11.66 -5.46 -11.75
N TYR A 23 -11.44 -4.15 -11.72
CA TYR A 23 -12.24 -3.18 -12.48
C TYR A 23 -11.51 -2.53 -13.65
N LEU A 24 -10.17 -2.53 -13.68
CA LEU A 24 -9.40 -1.91 -14.76
C LEU A 24 -8.79 -3.00 -15.67
N PRO A 25 -9.30 -3.15 -16.90
CA PRO A 25 -8.71 -4.05 -17.88
C PRO A 25 -7.39 -3.44 -18.41
N LEU A 26 -6.30 -3.69 -17.67
CA LEU A 26 -4.95 -3.29 -18.04
C LEU A 26 -4.33 -4.34 -18.97
N ALA A 27 -3.48 -3.89 -19.90
CA ALA A 27 -2.64 -4.80 -20.68
C ALA A 27 -1.74 -5.63 -19.75
N ALA A 28 -1.48 -6.89 -20.09
CA ALA A 28 -0.82 -7.85 -19.20
C ALA A 28 0.50 -7.35 -18.60
N LEU A 29 1.36 -6.71 -19.41
CA LEU A 29 2.63 -6.15 -18.96
C LEU A 29 2.43 -4.99 -17.95
N ILE A 30 1.48 -4.11 -18.22
CA ILE A 30 1.17 -2.95 -17.34
C ILE A 30 0.59 -3.46 -16.02
N ASN A 31 -0.31 -4.44 -16.07
CA ASN A 31 -0.90 -5.04 -14.87
C ASN A 31 0.17 -5.68 -13.98
N LEU A 32 1.14 -6.39 -14.59
CA LEU A 32 2.23 -7.01 -13.85
C LEU A 32 3.12 -5.98 -13.14
N ILE A 33 3.51 -4.91 -13.84
CA ILE A 33 4.32 -3.82 -13.25
C ILE A 33 3.54 -3.13 -12.12
N PHE A 34 2.27 -2.81 -12.36
CA PHE A 34 1.41 -2.19 -11.35
C PHE A 34 1.28 -3.07 -10.10
N ASN A 35 1.00 -4.37 -10.28
CA ASN A 35 0.87 -5.31 -9.17
C ASN A 35 2.16 -5.45 -8.38
N PHE A 36 3.30 -5.55 -9.07
CA PHE A 36 4.60 -5.64 -8.40
C PHE A 36 4.88 -4.39 -7.56
N PHE A 37 4.64 -3.20 -8.13
CA PHE A 37 4.80 -1.93 -7.43
C PHE A 37 3.86 -1.80 -6.22
N MET A 38 2.59 -2.15 -6.38
CA MET A 38 1.60 -2.11 -5.31
C MET A 38 1.91 -3.10 -4.18
N ILE A 39 2.41 -4.29 -4.50
CA ILE A 39 2.86 -5.26 -3.50
C ILE A 39 4.04 -4.70 -2.71
N ILE A 40 5.01 -4.04 -3.37
CA ILE A 40 6.12 -3.38 -2.67
C ILE A 40 5.60 -2.34 -1.69
N ILE A 41 4.70 -1.46 -2.12
CA ILE A 41 4.09 -0.44 -1.26
C ILE A 41 3.37 -1.08 -0.05
N LEU A 42 2.60 -2.14 -0.31
CA LEU A 42 1.89 -2.87 0.74
C LEU A 42 2.86 -3.44 1.78
N VAL A 43 3.93 -4.10 1.33
CA VAL A 43 4.97 -4.65 2.20
C VAL A 43 5.64 -3.54 3.01
N VAL A 44 5.98 -2.42 2.37
CA VAL A 44 6.61 -1.26 3.04
C VAL A 44 5.70 -0.69 4.14
N TYR A 45 4.40 -0.51 3.89
CA TYR A 45 3.46 -0.05 4.91
C TYR A 45 3.29 -1.07 6.05
N ILE A 46 3.27 -2.37 5.75
CA ILE A 46 3.27 -3.43 6.78
C ILE A 46 4.54 -3.37 7.63
N MET A 47 5.71 -3.23 7.02
CA MET A 47 6.98 -3.12 7.73
C MET A 47 7.04 -1.86 8.60
N GLN A 48 6.50 -0.72 8.13
CA GLN A 48 6.38 0.50 8.93
C GLN A 48 5.44 0.33 10.11
N PHE A 49 4.27 -0.30 9.91
CA PHE A 49 3.31 -0.60 10.97
C PHE A 49 3.93 -1.46 12.10
N LEU A 50 4.68 -2.50 11.70
CA LEU A 50 5.42 -3.37 12.60
C LEU A 50 6.65 -2.69 13.23
N ALA A 51 6.99 -1.46 12.82
CA ALA A 51 8.18 -0.72 13.23
C ALA A 51 9.51 -1.43 12.90
N LEU A 52 9.52 -2.26 11.84
CA LEU A 52 10.73 -2.90 11.31
C LEU A 52 11.64 -1.92 10.58
N ILE A 53 11.05 -0.89 9.98
CA ILE A 53 11.76 0.17 9.24
C ILE A 53 11.26 1.54 9.65
N ASN A 54 12.10 2.55 9.47
CA ASN A 54 11.70 3.94 9.59
C ASN A 54 10.60 4.27 8.56
N PRO A 55 9.68 5.20 8.86
CA PRO A 55 8.66 5.62 7.91
C PRO A 55 9.33 6.27 6.69
N VAL A 56 9.34 5.53 5.58
CA VAL A 56 9.86 5.99 4.27
C VAL A 56 8.73 6.57 3.42
N LEU A 57 7.54 5.98 3.53
CA LEU A 57 6.35 6.45 2.83
C LEU A 57 5.55 7.40 3.72
N PRO A 58 4.97 8.47 3.14
CA PRO A 58 4.12 9.35 3.90
C PRO A 58 2.85 8.60 4.32
N SER A 59 2.49 8.76 5.60
CA SER A 59 1.22 8.32 6.14
C SER A 59 0.41 9.56 6.54
N PRO A 60 -0.80 9.77 6.00
CA PRO A 60 -1.63 10.90 6.39
C PRO A 60 -1.91 10.83 7.89
N LYS A 61 -1.78 11.96 8.58
CA LYS A 61 -2.16 12.10 10.00
C LYS A 61 -3.67 12.23 10.10
N ILE A 62 -4.39 11.13 9.88
CA ILE A 62 -5.86 11.10 9.94
C ILE A 62 -6.32 11.32 11.38
N PHE A 63 -5.59 10.75 12.34
CA PHE A 63 -5.78 11.01 13.76
C PHE A 63 -4.61 11.86 14.28
N LYS A 64 -4.92 13.02 14.86
CA LYS A 64 -3.97 13.95 15.49
C LYS A 64 -3.91 13.69 16.99
#